data_AF-A0A8T6A2I0-F1
#
_entry.id   AF-A0A8T6A2I0-F1
#
_cell.length_a   1.000
_cell.length_b   1.000
_cell.length_c   1.000
_cell.angle_alpha   90.00
_cell.angle_beta   90.00
_cell.angle_gamma   90.00
#
_symmetry.space_group_name_H-M   'P 1'
#
loop_
_entity.id
_entity.type
_entity.pdbx_description
1 polymer ?
#
loop_
_entity_poly.entity_id
_entity_poly.type
_entity_poly.pdbx_seq_one_letter_code
_entity_poly.pdbx_strand_id
1 'polypeptide(L)'
;RFQKEGFRVVPPAAVRQGAFIARNTVLMPSYVNIGAYVDEGTMVDTWATVGSCAQIGKNVHLSGGVGIGGVLEPLQANPTIIEDNCFIGARSEVVEGVIVEEGSVISMGVYIGQSTRIYDRETGEIHYGRVPAGSVVVSGNLPSKDGKYSLYCAVIVKKVDAKTRGKVGINELLRTID
;
A
#
# COMPACT_ATOMS: atom_id res chain seq x y z
N ARG A 1 9.13 9.42 -26.50
CA ARG A 1 8.28 8.68 -25.54
C ARG A 1 8.20 9.39 -24.19
N PHE A 2 9.30 9.44 -23.40
CA PHE A 2 9.32 10.04 -22.06
C PHE A 2 8.74 11.46 -21.95
N GLN A 3 9.10 12.39 -22.83
CA GLN A 3 8.53 13.76 -22.81
C GLN A 3 7.02 13.80 -23.07
N LYS A 4 6.49 12.90 -23.91
CA LYS A 4 5.06 12.83 -24.25
C LYS A 4 4.24 12.18 -23.12
N GLU A 5 4.77 11.09 -22.57
CA GLU A 5 4.11 10.31 -21.51
C GLU A 5 4.24 10.98 -20.14
N GLY A 6 5.32 11.73 -19.89
CA GLY A 6 5.43 12.66 -18.77
C GLY A 6 5.73 12.01 -17.41
N PHE A 7 6.22 10.77 -17.39
CA PHE A 7 6.75 10.13 -16.19
C PHE A 7 8.29 10.18 -16.16
N ARG A 8 8.85 9.91 -14.98
CA ARG A 8 10.29 9.85 -14.74
C ARG A 8 10.72 8.44 -14.37
N VAL A 9 11.79 7.95 -15.00
CA VAL A 9 12.41 6.65 -14.69
C VAL A 9 13.84 6.91 -14.28
N VAL A 10 14.14 6.72 -13.00
CA VAL A 10 15.47 6.96 -12.41
C VAL A 10 16.28 5.68 -12.48
N PRO A 11 17.49 5.68 -13.05
CA PRO A 11 18.33 4.48 -13.09
C PRO A 11 18.68 3.96 -11.68
N PRO A 12 18.66 2.63 -11.43
CA PRO A 12 18.37 1.52 -12.36
C PRO A 12 16.92 0.99 -12.35
N ALA A 13 15.89 1.83 -12.27
CA ALA A 13 14.49 1.37 -12.32
C ALA A 13 14.19 0.52 -13.57
N ALA A 14 13.43 -0.57 -13.38
CA ALA A 14 13.11 -1.53 -14.43
C ALA A 14 11.60 -1.81 -14.49
N VAL A 15 11.07 -1.81 -15.72
CA VAL A 15 9.65 -2.03 -16.00
C VAL A 15 9.53 -3.06 -17.11
N ARG A 16 8.72 -4.10 -16.91
CA ARG A 16 8.44 -5.07 -17.98
C ARG A 16 7.45 -4.50 -19.00
N GLN A 17 7.62 -4.91 -20.26
CA GLN A 17 6.61 -4.66 -21.28
C GLN A 17 5.26 -5.28 -20.86
N GLY A 18 4.18 -4.52 -21.06
CA GLY A 18 2.83 -4.89 -20.63
C GLY A 18 2.39 -4.26 -19.32
N ALA A 19 3.24 -3.48 -18.65
CA ALA A 19 2.85 -2.57 -17.57
C ALA A 19 2.49 -1.18 -18.10
N PHE A 20 1.55 -0.50 -17.45
CA PHE A 20 1.19 0.88 -17.74
C PHE A 20 1.71 1.81 -16.64
N ILE A 21 2.31 2.93 -17.05
CA ILE A 21 2.80 3.99 -16.17
C ILE A 21 2.21 5.31 -16.65
N ALA A 22 1.40 5.94 -15.82
CA ALA A 22 0.74 7.20 -16.11
C ALA A 22 1.69 8.41 -16.03
N ARG A 23 1.17 9.58 -16.42
CA ARG A 23 1.88 10.86 -16.37
C ARG A 23 2.20 11.24 -14.92
N ASN A 24 3.23 12.08 -14.73
CA ASN A 24 3.65 12.63 -13.44
C ASN A 24 4.15 11.60 -12.42
N THR A 25 4.10 10.29 -12.74
CA THR A 25 4.66 9.22 -11.93
C THR A 25 6.18 9.27 -11.91
N VAL A 26 6.77 8.97 -10.75
CA VAL A 26 8.22 8.86 -10.58
C VAL A 26 8.58 7.46 -10.13
N LEU A 27 9.40 6.79 -10.93
CA LEU A 27 10.00 5.50 -10.60
C LEU A 27 11.43 5.74 -10.15
N MET A 28 11.68 5.66 -8.84
CA MET A 28 13.02 5.52 -8.27
C MET A 28 13.57 4.13 -8.59
N PRO A 29 14.83 3.76 -8.25
CA PRO A 29 15.34 2.41 -8.49
C PRO A 29 14.41 1.32 -7.95
N SER A 30 13.56 0.76 -8.79
CA SER A 30 12.39 -0.05 -8.41
C SER A 30 12.05 -1.04 -9.51
N TYR A 31 11.10 -1.93 -9.25
CA TYR A 31 10.64 -2.91 -10.23
C TYR A 31 9.12 -2.84 -10.43
N VAL A 32 8.69 -2.76 -11.70
CA VAL A 32 7.27 -2.87 -12.07
C VAL A 32 7.08 -4.03 -13.03
N ASN A 33 6.25 -4.99 -12.64
CA ASN A 33 6.04 -6.24 -13.35
C ASN A 33 4.90 -6.15 -14.38
N ILE A 34 4.78 -7.16 -15.24
CA ILE A 34 3.82 -7.22 -16.36
C ILE A 34 2.36 -7.11 -15.88
N GLY A 35 1.53 -6.39 -16.64
CA GLY A 35 0.09 -6.22 -16.34
C GLY A 35 -0.21 -5.22 -15.23
N ALA A 36 0.80 -4.71 -14.51
CA ALA A 36 0.59 -3.69 -13.50
C ALA A 36 0.10 -2.38 -14.13
N TYR A 37 -0.75 -1.67 -13.38
CA TYR A 37 -1.24 -0.34 -13.74
C TYR A 37 -0.85 0.65 -12.63
N VAL A 38 -0.02 1.64 -12.97
CA VAL A 38 0.43 2.69 -12.04
C VAL A 38 -0.12 4.03 -12.53
N ASP A 39 -1.12 4.56 -11.82
CA ASP A 39 -1.86 5.76 -12.21
C ASP A 39 -1.12 7.07 -11.86
N GLU A 40 -1.71 8.20 -12.26
CA GLU A 40 -1.10 9.52 -12.31
C GLU A 40 -0.56 10.01 -10.96
N GLY A 41 0.62 10.65 -11.01
CA GLY A 41 1.21 11.34 -9.86
C GLY A 41 1.74 10.42 -8.76
N THR A 42 1.79 9.11 -9.01
CA THR A 42 2.26 8.13 -8.04
C THR A 42 3.78 8.15 -7.88
N MET A 43 4.23 7.98 -6.65
CA MET A 43 5.64 7.84 -6.29
C MET A 43 5.95 6.37 -6.00
N VAL A 44 6.87 5.78 -6.75
CA VAL A 44 7.41 4.43 -6.50
C VAL A 44 8.86 4.59 -6.04
N ASP A 45 9.08 4.51 -4.73
CA ASP A 45 10.39 4.80 -4.13
C ASP A 45 11.43 3.69 -4.33
N THR A 46 12.65 4.01 -3.92
CA THR A 46 13.82 3.15 -4.04
C THR A 46 13.57 1.78 -3.39
N TRP A 47 13.80 0.73 -4.17
CA TRP A 47 13.59 -0.68 -3.89
C TRP A 47 12.13 -1.10 -3.66
N ALA A 48 11.17 -0.26 -4.03
CA ALA A 48 9.78 -0.69 -4.09
C ALA A 48 9.55 -1.65 -5.27
N THR A 49 8.57 -2.53 -5.11
CA THR A 49 8.15 -3.50 -6.12
C THR A 49 6.65 -3.38 -6.36
N VAL A 50 6.25 -3.23 -7.62
CA VAL A 50 4.86 -3.35 -8.07
C VAL A 50 4.72 -4.64 -8.86
N GLY A 51 4.09 -5.63 -8.24
CA GLY A 51 3.94 -6.99 -8.77
C GLY A 51 3.00 -7.09 -9.97
N SER A 52 2.95 -8.28 -10.58
CA SER A 52 2.14 -8.50 -11.79
C SER A 52 0.67 -8.20 -11.54
N CYS A 53 0.02 -7.56 -12.51
CA CYS A 53 -1.40 -7.18 -12.47
C CYS A 53 -1.79 -6.20 -11.34
N ALA A 54 -0.87 -5.78 -10.46
CA ALA A 54 -1.19 -4.87 -9.36
C ALA A 54 -1.77 -3.54 -9.88
N GLN A 55 -2.78 -3.02 -9.17
CA GLN A 55 -3.44 -1.77 -9.51
C GLN A 55 -3.06 -0.72 -8.48
N ILE A 56 -2.33 0.31 -8.90
CA ILE A 56 -1.91 1.42 -8.06
C ILE A 56 -2.63 2.68 -8.54
N GLY A 57 -3.45 3.25 -7.67
CA GLY A 57 -4.24 4.45 -7.92
C GLY A 57 -3.41 5.72 -8.07
N LYS A 58 -4.10 6.85 -8.18
CA LYS A 58 -3.51 8.18 -8.37
C LYS A 58 -2.95 8.72 -7.07
N ASN A 59 -1.88 9.49 -7.16
CA ASN A 59 -1.26 10.17 -6.02
C ASN A 59 -0.93 9.21 -4.86
N VAL A 60 -0.63 7.94 -5.19
CA VAL A 60 -0.17 6.96 -4.21
C VAL A 60 1.30 7.20 -3.93
N HIS A 61 1.73 7.01 -2.69
CA HIS A 61 3.15 7.00 -2.35
C HIS A 61 3.52 5.61 -1.81
N LEU A 62 4.22 4.83 -2.63
CA LEU A 62 4.87 3.60 -2.22
C LEU A 62 6.28 3.95 -1.75
N SER A 63 6.51 3.95 -0.43
CA SER A 63 7.79 4.32 0.17
C SER A 63 8.90 3.29 -0.11
N GLY A 64 10.12 3.61 0.32
CA GLY A 64 11.30 2.78 0.07
C GLY A 64 11.14 1.33 0.56
N GLY A 65 11.41 0.38 -0.34
CA GLY A 65 11.30 -1.04 -0.03
C GLY A 65 9.89 -1.58 0.17
N VAL A 66 8.85 -0.86 -0.28
CA VAL A 66 7.48 -1.37 -0.25
C VAL A 66 7.30 -2.46 -1.29
N GLY A 67 6.72 -3.60 -0.89
CA GLY A 67 6.32 -4.67 -1.81
C GLY A 67 4.82 -4.69 -2.04
N ILE A 68 4.39 -4.57 -3.30
CA ILE A 68 3.01 -4.85 -3.71
C ILE A 68 3.00 -6.18 -4.47
N GLY A 69 2.40 -7.20 -3.87
CA GLY A 69 2.40 -8.56 -4.39
C GLY A 69 1.66 -8.68 -5.72
N GLY A 70 2.25 -9.43 -6.65
CA GLY A 70 1.62 -9.73 -7.93
C GLY A 70 0.64 -10.90 -7.84
N VAL A 71 -0.39 -10.87 -8.68
CA VAL A 71 -1.37 -11.96 -8.80
C VAL A 71 -1.63 -12.21 -10.28
N LEU A 72 -1.17 -13.35 -10.78
CA LEU A 72 -1.42 -13.81 -12.15
C LEU A 72 -2.41 -14.98 -12.16
N GLU A 73 -2.24 -15.87 -11.20
CA GLU A 73 -3.12 -17.00 -10.96
C GLU A 73 -3.56 -16.99 -9.49
N PRO A 74 -4.78 -17.47 -9.20
CA PRO A 74 -5.74 -17.99 -10.19
C PRO A 74 -6.49 -16.86 -10.94
N LEU A 75 -7.00 -17.15 -12.14
CA LEU A 75 -7.57 -16.12 -13.05
C LEU A 75 -8.74 -15.32 -12.45
N GLN A 76 -9.49 -15.93 -11.53
CA GLN A 76 -10.61 -15.30 -10.83
C GLN A 76 -10.17 -14.43 -9.64
N ALA A 77 -8.89 -14.50 -9.24
CA ALA A 77 -8.40 -13.69 -8.14
C ALA A 77 -8.24 -12.24 -8.59
N ASN A 78 -8.73 -11.32 -7.77
CA ASN A 78 -8.43 -9.91 -7.95
C ASN A 78 -6.92 -9.69 -7.72
N PRO A 79 -6.30 -8.78 -8.47
CA PRO A 79 -4.94 -8.36 -8.17
C PRO A 79 -4.88 -7.61 -6.84
N THR A 80 -3.68 -7.37 -6.33
CA THR A 80 -3.48 -6.46 -5.20
C THR A 80 -3.80 -5.04 -5.66
N ILE A 81 -4.65 -4.34 -4.90
CA ILE A 81 -5.15 -3.01 -5.25
C ILE A 81 -4.77 -2.02 -4.15
N ILE A 82 -4.07 -0.96 -4.53
CA ILE A 82 -3.85 0.22 -3.70
C ILE A 82 -4.64 1.35 -4.36
N GLU A 83 -5.75 1.75 -3.75
CA GLU A 83 -6.60 2.78 -4.30
C GLU A 83 -5.94 4.16 -4.24
N ASP A 84 -6.59 5.14 -4.86
CA ASP A 84 -6.12 6.52 -4.94
C ASP A 84 -5.69 7.01 -3.55
N ASN A 85 -4.76 7.96 -3.54
CA ASN A 85 -4.48 8.77 -2.37
C ASN A 85 -3.86 8.01 -1.18
N CYS A 86 -3.50 6.73 -1.34
CA CYS A 86 -2.90 5.96 -0.27
C CYS A 86 -1.42 6.33 -0.03
N PHE A 87 -1.01 6.27 1.24
CA PHE A 87 0.40 6.28 1.62
C PHE A 87 0.78 4.92 2.18
N ILE A 88 1.82 4.30 1.63
CA ILE A 88 2.35 3.02 2.09
C ILE A 88 3.77 3.25 2.61
N GLY A 89 3.94 3.13 3.93
CA GLY A 89 5.19 3.39 4.63
C GLY A 89 6.28 2.38 4.28
N ALA A 90 7.53 2.80 4.50
CA ALA A 90 8.70 2.02 4.10
C ALA A 90 8.70 0.60 4.69
N ARG A 91 9.19 -0.38 3.92
CA ARG A 91 9.31 -1.80 4.32
C ARG A 91 7.99 -2.50 4.63
N SER A 92 6.87 -1.91 4.23
CA SER A 92 5.56 -2.56 4.29
C SER A 92 5.34 -3.44 3.06
N GLU A 93 4.50 -4.45 3.20
CA GLU A 93 4.20 -5.41 2.15
C GLU A 93 2.69 -5.65 2.09
N VAL A 94 2.07 -5.52 0.91
CA VAL A 94 0.65 -5.78 0.69
C VAL A 94 0.54 -6.79 -0.45
N VAL A 95 -0.07 -7.95 -0.21
CA VAL A 95 0.04 -9.10 -1.11
C VAL A 95 -1.28 -9.84 -1.29
N GLU A 96 -1.30 -10.84 -2.17
CA GLU A 96 -2.38 -11.84 -2.29
C GLU A 96 -3.76 -11.26 -2.63
N GLY A 97 -3.83 -10.16 -3.38
CA GLY A 97 -5.10 -9.56 -3.77
C GLY A 97 -5.76 -8.73 -2.67
N VAL A 98 -5.00 -8.34 -1.64
CA VAL A 98 -5.47 -7.40 -0.63
C VAL A 98 -5.81 -6.06 -1.29
N ILE A 99 -6.88 -5.44 -0.81
CA ILE A 99 -7.33 -4.11 -1.23
C ILE A 99 -7.06 -3.12 -0.11
N VAL A 100 -6.31 -2.06 -0.40
CA VAL A 100 -6.16 -0.90 0.48
C VAL A 100 -6.99 0.24 -0.12
N GLU A 101 -8.08 0.56 0.56
CA GLU A 101 -9.04 1.54 0.06
C GLU A 101 -8.56 2.99 0.22
N GLU A 102 -9.21 3.87 -0.54
CA GLU A 102 -8.78 5.25 -0.80
C GLU A 102 -8.34 6.00 0.47
N GLY A 103 -7.21 6.72 0.34
CA GLY A 103 -6.77 7.68 1.34
C GLY A 103 -6.22 7.05 2.62
N SER A 104 -6.07 5.73 2.66
CA SER A 104 -5.47 5.03 3.79
C SER A 104 -3.98 5.35 3.95
N VAL A 105 -3.52 5.34 5.20
CA VAL A 105 -2.12 5.59 5.58
C VAL A 105 -1.61 4.35 6.30
N ILE A 106 -0.77 3.58 5.62
CA ILE A 106 -0.08 2.43 6.20
C ILE A 106 1.29 2.90 6.68
N SER A 107 1.61 2.66 7.95
CA SER A 107 2.91 2.99 8.54
C SER A 107 4.03 2.09 8.00
N MET A 108 5.24 2.23 8.54
CA MET A 108 6.37 1.35 8.20
C MET A 108 6.17 -0.05 8.78
N GLY A 109 6.71 -1.06 8.08
CA GLY A 109 6.77 -2.44 8.58
C GLY A 109 5.41 -3.11 8.77
N VAL A 110 4.41 -2.71 8.00
CA VAL A 110 3.08 -3.33 8.01
C VAL A 110 3.02 -4.34 6.87
N TYR A 111 2.89 -5.61 7.24
CA TYR A 111 2.71 -6.75 6.34
C TYR A 111 1.24 -7.13 6.32
N ILE A 112 0.62 -7.20 5.15
CA ILE A 112 -0.80 -7.56 4.97
C ILE A 112 -0.94 -8.52 3.79
N GLY A 113 -1.28 -9.77 4.09
CA GLY A 113 -1.80 -10.76 3.14
C GLY A 113 -3.21 -11.21 3.53
N GLN A 114 -3.76 -12.19 2.83
CA GLN A 114 -5.12 -12.71 3.07
C GLN A 114 -5.25 -13.38 4.45
N SER A 115 -4.15 -13.89 5.01
CA SER A 115 -4.10 -14.49 6.35
C SER A 115 -3.85 -13.49 7.48
N THR A 116 -3.55 -12.23 7.15
CA THR A 116 -3.21 -11.22 8.15
C THR A 116 -4.47 -10.68 8.81
N ARG A 117 -4.51 -10.76 10.15
CA ARG A 117 -5.54 -10.08 10.95
C ARG A 117 -5.33 -8.57 10.87
N ILE A 118 -6.38 -7.84 10.50
CA ILE A 118 -6.43 -6.38 10.51
C ILE A 118 -7.40 -5.99 11.62
N TYR A 119 -6.88 -5.64 12.79
CA TYR A 119 -7.66 -5.33 13.98
C TYR A 119 -8.01 -3.84 14.03
N ASP A 120 -9.30 -3.51 14.11
CA ASP A 120 -9.76 -2.15 14.35
C ASP A 120 -9.85 -1.91 15.87
N ARG A 121 -8.99 -1.04 16.40
CA ARG A 121 -8.96 -0.81 17.86
C ARG A 121 -10.16 -0.01 18.36
N GLU A 122 -10.83 0.75 17.49
CA GLU A 122 -11.99 1.56 17.88
C GLU A 122 -13.23 0.68 18.04
N THR A 123 -13.40 -0.32 17.17
CA THR A 123 -14.58 -1.20 17.16
C THR A 123 -14.35 -2.57 17.78
N GLY A 124 -13.09 -3.03 17.85
CA GLY A 124 -12.72 -4.38 18.23
C GLY A 124 -12.90 -5.43 17.11
N GLU A 125 -13.29 -5.02 15.90
CA GLU A 125 -13.50 -5.91 14.76
C GLU A 125 -12.16 -6.39 14.15
N ILE A 126 -12.20 -7.56 13.51
CA ILE A 126 -11.07 -8.10 12.75
C ILE A 126 -11.48 -8.24 11.28
N HIS A 127 -10.79 -7.51 10.41
CA HIS A 127 -10.91 -7.61 8.97
C HIS A 127 -9.81 -8.52 8.39
N TYR A 128 -10.03 -9.00 7.17
CA TYR A 128 -9.07 -9.75 6.36
C TYR A 128 -9.20 -9.32 4.91
N GLY A 129 -8.08 -9.28 4.18
CA GLY A 129 -8.08 -9.01 2.74
C GLY A 129 -8.39 -7.57 2.32
N ARG A 130 -8.84 -6.71 3.25
CA ARG A 130 -9.25 -5.33 2.94
C ARG A 130 -8.96 -4.38 4.09
N VAL A 131 -8.31 -3.27 3.77
CA VAL A 131 -8.15 -2.11 4.67
C VAL A 131 -9.19 -1.06 4.26
N PRO A 132 -10.16 -0.72 5.13
CA PRO A 132 -11.22 0.25 4.81
C PRO A 132 -10.68 1.66 4.53
N ALA A 133 -11.43 2.45 3.75
CA ALA A 133 -11.01 3.79 3.33
C ALA A 133 -10.66 4.71 4.51
N GLY A 134 -9.63 5.54 4.30
CA GLY A 134 -9.15 6.50 5.30
C GLY A 134 -8.54 5.86 6.56
N SER A 135 -8.24 4.56 6.56
CA SER A 135 -7.66 3.90 7.73
C SER A 135 -6.21 4.33 7.95
N VAL A 136 -5.85 4.63 9.19
CA VAL A 136 -4.44 4.75 9.62
C VAL A 136 -4.03 3.44 10.26
N VAL A 137 -3.07 2.75 9.66
CA VAL A 137 -2.70 1.37 10.00
C VAL A 137 -1.25 1.29 10.47
N VAL A 138 -1.03 0.61 11.59
CA VAL A 138 0.32 0.36 12.14
C VAL A 138 0.52 -1.14 12.38
N SER A 139 1.77 -1.56 12.54
CA SER A 139 2.10 -2.91 12.98
C SER A 139 1.72 -3.07 14.45
N GLY A 140 1.14 -4.21 14.81
CA GLY A 140 0.83 -4.53 16.19
C GLY A 140 0.82 -6.04 16.44
N ASN A 141 0.32 -6.41 17.61
CA ASN A 141 0.12 -7.81 17.96
C ASN A 141 -1.18 -7.98 18.74
N LEU A 142 -1.82 -9.13 18.56
CA LEU A 142 -2.92 -9.59 19.40
C LEU A 142 -2.42 -10.66 20.37
N PRO A 143 -2.72 -10.56 21.68
CA PRO A 143 -2.30 -11.55 22.67
C PRO A 143 -3.00 -12.89 22.43
N SER A 144 -2.32 -13.98 22.82
CA SER A 144 -2.93 -15.30 22.93
C SER A 144 -4.00 -15.31 24.01
N LYS A 145 -4.93 -16.26 23.96
CA LYS A 145 -6.01 -16.39 24.96
C LYS A 145 -5.47 -16.58 26.39
N ASP A 146 -4.28 -17.19 26.53
CA ASP A 146 -3.61 -17.41 27.80
C ASP A 146 -2.54 -16.34 28.13
N GLY A 147 -2.41 -15.30 27.30
CA GLY A 147 -1.49 -14.18 27.52
C GLY A 147 0.00 -14.50 27.41
N LYS A 148 0.39 -15.74 27.08
CA LYS A 148 1.80 -16.17 27.06
C LYS A 148 2.61 -15.62 25.90
N TYR A 149 1.94 -15.35 24.78
CA TYR A 149 2.57 -14.82 23.58
C TYR A 149 1.61 -13.90 22.87
N SER A 150 2.11 -13.20 21.86
CA SER A 150 1.28 -12.43 20.95
C SER A 150 1.67 -12.77 19.53
N LEU A 151 0.71 -12.67 18.62
CA LEU A 151 0.94 -12.87 17.20
C LEU A 151 0.69 -11.58 16.45
N TYR A 152 1.50 -11.36 15.43
CA TYR A 152 1.44 -10.20 14.57
C TYR A 152 0.02 -9.97 14.01
N CYS A 153 -0.34 -8.70 13.89
CA CYS A 153 -1.50 -8.19 13.17
C CYS A 153 -1.22 -6.77 12.67
N ALA A 154 -1.95 -6.35 11.63
CA ALA A 154 -2.09 -4.94 11.34
C ALA A 154 -3.17 -4.35 12.26
N VAL A 155 -2.97 -3.12 12.74
CA VAL A 155 -3.93 -2.44 13.63
C VAL A 155 -4.37 -1.13 12.99
N ILE A 156 -5.68 -0.98 12.75
CA ILE A 156 -6.29 0.29 12.42
C ILE A 156 -6.41 1.08 13.73
N VAL A 157 -5.70 2.20 13.81
CA VAL A 157 -5.65 3.04 15.03
C VAL A 157 -6.63 4.20 14.99
N LYS A 158 -7.05 4.61 13.80
CA LYS A 158 -8.11 5.60 13.58
C LYS A 158 -8.51 5.60 12.11
N LYS A 159 -9.64 6.24 11.82
CA LYS A 159 -10.09 6.57 10.47
C LYS A 159 -10.07 8.08 10.26
N VAL A 160 -9.56 8.53 9.12
CA VAL A 160 -9.50 9.95 8.74
C VAL A 160 -10.31 10.22 7.49
N ASP A 161 -11.02 11.35 7.49
CA ASP A 161 -11.71 11.82 6.31
C ASP A 161 -10.74 12.52 5.33
N ALA A 162 -11.17 12.67 4.07
CA ALA A 162 -10.38 13.30 3.03
C ALA A 162 -9.99 14.76 3.36
N LYS A 163 -10.85 15.48 4.11
CA LYS A 163 -10.64 16.87 4.50
C LYS A 163 -9.51 17.02 5.52
N THR A 164 -9.45 16.09 6.47
CA THR A 164 -8.43 16.01 7.52
C THR A 164 -7.10 15.60 6.90
N ARG A 165 -7.11 14.60 6.01
CA ARG A 165 -5.92 14.14 5.29
C ARG A 165 -5.25 15.24 4.46
N GLY A 166 -6.03 16.10 3.81
CA GLY A 166 -5.48 17.22 3.03
C GLY A 166 -4.86 18.35 3.85
N LYS A 167 -5.19 18.44 5.16
CA LYS A 167 -4.70 19.49 6.07
C LYS A 167 -3.58 19.01 7.00
N VAL A 168 -3.61 17.73 7.36
CA VAL A 168 -2.73 17.13 8.37
C VAL A 168 -1.64 16.34 7.66
N GLY A 169 -0.38 16.66 7.96
CA GLY A 169 0.75 15.94 7.36
C GLY A 169 0.76 14.46 7.79
N ILE A 170 1.25 13.56 6.93
CA ILE A 170 1.34 12.12 7.23
C ILE A 170 2.05 11.85 8.55
N ASN A 171 3.14 12.58 8.82
CA ASN A 171 3.88 12.48 10.08
C ASN A 171 3.04 12.82 11.31
N GLU A 172 2.09 13.74 11.19
CA GLU A 172 1.21 14.14 12.28
C GLU A 172 0.11 13.10 12.52
N LEU A 173 -0.44 12.53 11.44
CA LEU A 173 -1.35 11.39 11.51
C LEU A 173 -0.71 10.20 12.25
N LEU A 174 0.57 9.94 12.00
CA LEU A 174 1.33 8.86 12.64
C LEU A 174 1.92 9.23 14.02
N ARG A 175 1.89 10.48 14.47
CA ARG A 175 2.37 10.85 15.83
C ARG A 175 1.25 10.88 16.85
N THR A 176 0.03 11.16 16.42
CA THR A 176 -1.18 11.17 17.26
C THR A 176 -1.81 9.78 17.30
N ILE A 177 -1.00 8.73 17.55
CA ILE A 177 -1.46 7.34 17.54
C ILE A 177 -2.20 6.99 18.83
N ASP A 178 -1.95 7.66 19.96
CA ASP A 178 -2.59 7.32 21.25
C ASP A 178 -3.88 8.11 21.49
#